data_AF-A0A7X8AH73-F1
#
_entry.id   AF-A0A7X8AH73-F1
#
_cell.length_a   1.000
_cell.length_b   1.000
_cell.length_c   1.000
_cell.angle_alpha   90.00
_cell.angle_beta   90.00
_cell.angle_gamma   90.00
#
_symmetry.space_group_name_H-M   'P 1'
#
loop_
_entity.id
_entity.type
_entity.pdbx_description
1 polymer ?
#
loop_
_entity_poly.entity_id
_entity_poly.type
_entity_poly.pdbx_seq_one_letter_code
_entity_poly.pdbx_strand_id
1 'polypeptide(L)' 'MDPIDIQYELRKRNILQSQIAEEAGVSAVSISKVIRGKLGSARLMEIISRKLGKDPREVFENYRDKQVMHKPAS' A
#
# COMPACT_ATOMS: atom_id res chain seq x y z
N MET A 1 10.28 2.14 3.84
CA MET A 1 10.06 2.70 5.20
C MET A 1 9.80 1.56 6.17
N ASP A 2 10.12 1.73 7.46
CA ASP A 2 9.72 0.74 8.47
C ASP A 2 8.18 0.74 8.64
N PRO A 3 7.54 -0.42 8.88
CA PRO A 3 6.10 -0.47 9.16
C PRO A 3 5.62 0.50 10.24
N ILE A 4 6.45 0.79 11.25
CA ILE A 4 6.15 1.74 12.32
C ILE A 4 6.07 3.16 11.78
N ASP A 5 6.98 3.55 10.88
CA ASP A 5 6.99 4.89 10.26
C ASP A 5 5.74 5.11 9.40
N ILE A 6 5.33 4.08 8.65
CA ILE A 6 4.12 4.11 7.83
C ILE A 6 2.89 4.34 8.72
N GLN A 7 2.79 3.63 9.84
CA GLN A 7 1.67 3.79 10.78
C GLN A 7 1.68 5.16 11.45
N TYR A 8 2.86 5.66 11.83
CA TYR A 8 3.02 6.98 12.41
C TYR A 8 2.57 8.08 11.45
N GLU A 9 3.02 8.05 10.20
CA GLU A 9 2.65 9.06 9.19
C GLU A 9 1.16 9.02 8.84
N LEU A 10 0.55 7.83 8.75
CA LEU A 10 -0.91 7.71 8.59
C LEU A 10 -1.66 8.36 9.75
N ARG A 11 -1.24 8.07 10.99
CA ARG A 11 -1.86 8.63 12.19
C ARG A 11 -1.70 10.15 12.26
N LYS A 12 -0.51 10.67 11.96
CA LYS A 12 -0.21 12.11 11.90
C LYS A 12 -1.11 12.86 10.93
N ARG A 13 -1.57 12.18 9.88
CA ARG A 13 -2.49 12.71 8.86
C ARG A 13 -3.98 12.44 9.16
N ASN A 14 -4.30 11.87 10.32
CA ASN A 14 -5.65 11.42 10.70
C ASN A 14 -6.27 10.41 9.69
N ILE A 15 -5.44 9.57 9.08
CA ILE A 15 -5.88 8.53 8.14
C ILE A 15 -5.91 7.19 8.86
N LEU A 16 -7.10 6.60 8.96
CA LEU A 16 -7.29 5.29 9.58
C LEU A 16 -7.11 4.17 8.55
N GLN A 17 -6.51 3.04 8.99
CA GLN A 17 -6.40 1.86 8.13
C GLN A 17 -7.78 1.32 7.71
N SER A 18 -8.82 1.48 8.54
CA SER A 18 -10.20 1.12 8.21
C SER A 18 -10.75 1.94 7.03
N GLN A 19 -10.45 3.23 6.96
CA GLN A 19 -10.85 4.09 5.84
C GLN A 19 -10.18 3.65 4.54
N ILE A 20 -8.89 3.32 4.59
CA ILE A 20 -8.16 2.78 3.44
C ILE A 20 -8.75 1.43 3.02
N ALA A 21 -9.12 0.60 3.99
CA ALA A 21 -9.72 -0.71 3.75
C ALA A 21 -11.08 -0.59 3.05
N GLU A 22 -11.94 0.33 3.51
CA GLU A 22 -13.23 0.64 2.91
C GLU A 22 -13.07 1.13 1.47
N GLU A 23 -12.20 2.12 1.22
CA GLU A 23 -11.89 2.64 -0.12
C GLU A 23 -11.38 1.54 -1.07
N ALA A 24 -10.58 0.61 -0.55
CA ALA A 24 -10.02 -0.47 -1.33
C ALA A 24 -10.97 -1.69 -1.49
N GLY A 25 -12.07 -1.75 -0.73
CA GLY A 25 -12.98 -2.89 -0.67
C GLY A 25 -12.35 -4.14 -0.05
N VAL A 26 -11.51 -3.97 0.98
CA VAL A 26 -10.81 -5.06 1.67
C VAL A 26 -10.97 -4.96 3.18
N SER A 27 -10.51 -5.99 3.92
CA SER A 27 -10.47 -5.94 5.38
C SER A 27 -9.33 -5.04 5.89
N ALA A 28 -9.51 -4.40 7.05
CA ALA A 28 -8.43 -3.67 7.73
C ALA A 28 -7.21 -4.56 8.05
N VAL A 29 -7.44 -5.87 8.25
CA VAL A 29 -6.37 -6.86 8.42
C VAL A 29 -5.49 -6.95 7.17
N SER A 30 -6.08 -6.86 5.97
CA SER A 30 -5.33 -6.84 4.71
C SER A 30 -4.41 -5.63 4.63
N ILE A 31 -4.88 -4.45 5.04
CA ILE A 31 -4.08 -3.22 5.09
C ILE A 31 -2.91 -3.39 6.08
N SER A 32 -3.18 -3.89 7.28
CA SER A 32 -2.14 -4.16 8.30
C SER A 32 -1.09 -5.15 7.79
N LYS A 33 -1.50 -6.22 7.08
CA LYS A 33 -0.58 -7.19 6.48
C LYS A 33 0.29 -6.56 5.39
N VAL A 34 -0.25 -5.64 4.57
CA VAL A 34 0.53 -4.90 3.57
C VAL A 34 1.56 -3.99 4.24
N ILE A 35 1.13 -3.20 5.23
CA ILE A 35 2.03 -2.29 5.98
C ILE A 35 3.18 -3.07 6.64
N ARG A 36 2.89 -4.25 7.19
CA ARG A 36 3.90 -5.13 7.82
C ARG A 36 4.72 -5.97 6.83
N GLY A 37 4.53 -5.79 5.52
CA GLY A 37 5.22 -6.57 4.48
C GLY A 37 4.82 -8.06 4.43
N LYS A 38 3.75 -8.47 5.10
CA LYS A 38 3.23 -9.85 5.13
C LYS A 38 2.29 -10.17 3.96
N LEU A 39 1.87 -9.16 3.21
CA LEU A 39 1.06 -9.29 2.01
C LEU A 39 1.60 -8.37 0.91
N GLY A 40 1.99 -8.95 -0.23
CA GLY A 40 2.38 -8.18 -1.41
C GLY A 40 1.16 -7.83 -2.25
N SER A 41 0.81 -6.55 -2.33
CA SER A 41 -0.28 -6.07 -3.19
C SER A 41 0.05 -4.69 -3.73
N ALA A 42 0.48 -4.64 -4.99
CA ALA A 42 0.83 -3.38 -5.66
C ALA A 42 -0.30 -2.34 -5.58
N ARG A 43 -1.57 -2.78 -5.79
CA ARG A 43 -2.75 -1.91 -5.67
C ARG A 43 -2.87 -1.28 -4.28
N LEU A 44 -2.73 -2.08 -3.22
CA LEU A 44 -2.88 -1.57 -1.84
C LEU A 44 -1.68 -0.69 -1.46
N MET A 45 -0.47 -1.07 -1.89
CA MET A 45 0.74 -0.27 -1.71
C MET A 45 0.58 1.11 -2.38
N GLU A 46 0.08 1.17 -3.61
CA GLU A 46 -0.21 2.42 -4.32
C GLU A 46 -1.24 3.30 -3.61
N ILE A 47 -2.32 2.72 -3.10
CA ILE A 47 -3.34 3.47 -2.35
C ILE A 47 -2.72 4.06 -1.08
N ILE A 48 -2.00 3.24 -0.29
CA ILE A 48 -1.36 3.70 0.95
C ILE A 48 -0.33 4.80 0.65
N SER A 49 0.54 4.62 -0.34
CA SER A 49 1.56 5.59 -0.72
C SER A 49 0.96 6.90 -1.21
N ARG A 50 -0.17 6.87 -1.92
CA ARG A 50 -0.92 8.06 -2.32
C ARG A 50 -1.45 8.85 -1.13
N LYS A 51 -1.99 8.17 -0.11
CA LYS A 51 -2.40 8.81 1.16
C LYS A 51 -1.21 9.48 1.87
N LEU A 52 -0.02 8.92 1.70
CA LEU A 52 1.23 9.47 2.21
C LEU A 52 1.89 10.52 1.29
N GLY A 53 1.38 10.72 0.07
CA GLY A 53 1.98 11.63 -0.91
C GLY A 53 3.41 11.23 -1.30
N LYS A 54 3.69 9.92 -1.34
CA LYS A 54 5.02 9.34 -1.63
C LYS A 54 4.91 8.34 -2.78
N ASP A 55 6.03 8.04 -3.44
CA ASP A 55 6.09 6.95 -4.41
C ASP A 55 6.02 5.59 -3.67
N PRO A 56 5.33 4.57 -4.22
CA PRO A 56 5.33 3.22 -3.63
C PRO A 56 6.71 2.62 -3.38
N ARG A 57 7.71 2.95 -4.19
CA ARG A 57 9.10 2.48 -4.03
C ARG A 57 9.80 3.10 -2.84
N GLU A 58 9.39 4.29 -2.41
CA GLU A 58 9.93 4.95 -1.21
C GLU A 58 9.30 4.36 0.08
N VAL A 59 8.04 3.94 -0.03
CA VAL A 59 7.27 3.45 1.13
C VAL A 59 7.52 1.96 1.36
N PHE A 60 7.47 1.14 0.31
CA PHE A 60 7.54 -0.33 0.38
C PHE A 60 8.73 -0.87 -0.39
N GLU A 61 9.69 -1.48 0.33
CA GLU A 61 10.90 -2.06 -0.29
C GLU A 61 10.58 -3.23 -1.23
N ASN A 62 9.49 -3.96 -0.96
CA ASN A 62 9.04 -5.08 -1.77
C ASN A 62 8.04 -4.66 -2.86
N TYR A 63 7.86 -3.37 -3.12
CA TYR A 63 7.04 -2.91 -4.24
C TYR A 63 7.66 -3.38 -5.54
N ARG A 64 6.96 -4.28 -6.23
CA ARG A 64 7.26 -4.63 -7.61
C ARG A 64 6.23 -3.92 -8.45
N ASP A 65 6.71 -3.08 -9.37
CA ASP A 65 5.87 -2.55 -10.43
C ASP A 65 5.06 -3.70 -11.02
N LYS A 66 3.76 -3.46 -11.26
CA LYS A 66 3.04 -4.33 -12.18
C LYS A 66 3.78 -4.21 -13.50
N GLN A 67 4.67 -5.16 -13.79
CA GLN A 67 5.14 -5.34 -15.15
C GLN A 67 3.89 -5.40 -16.00
N VAL A 68 3.83 -4.46 -16.94
CA VAL A 68 2.82 -4.36 -17.97
C VAL A 68 2.71 -5.75 -18.58
N MET A 69 1.67 -6.51 -18.24
CA MET A 69 1.26 -7.66 -19.03
C MET A 69 0.69 -7.11 -20.34
N HIS A 70 1.55 -6.58 -21.20
CA HIS A 70 1.32 -6.68 -22.63
C HIS A 70 1.78 -8.08 -22.99
N LYS A 71 0.84 -9.04 -22.97
CA LYS A 71 0.92 -10.07 -24.00
C LYS A 71 0.62 -9.34 -25.31
N PRO A 72 1.54 -9.21 -26.27
CA PRO A 72 1.09 -9.14 -27.64
C PRO A 72 0.37 -10.47 -27.88
N ALA A 73 -0.90 -10.40 -28.28
CA ALA A 73 -1.53 -11.54 -28.90
C ALA A 73 -0.77 -11.81 -30.20
N SER A 74 0.01 -12.88 -30.23
CA SER A 74 0.48 -13.52 -31.46
C SER A 74 -0.65 -14.30 -32.11
#